data_AF-A0A2P8C7M1-F1
#
_entry.id   AF-A0A2P8C7M1-F1
#
_cell.length_a   1.000
_cell.length_b   1.000
_cell.length_c   1.000
_cell.angle_alpha   90.00
_cell.angle_beta   90.00
_cell.angle_gamma   90.00
#
_symmetry.space_group_name_H-M   'P 1'
#
loop_
_entity.id
_entity.type
_entity.pdbx_description
1 polymer ?
#
loop_
_entity_poly.entity_id
_entity_poly.type
_entity_poly.pdbx_seq_one_letter_code
_entity_poly.pdbx_strand_id
1 'polypeptide(L)'
;MVVRDKKVQRTVLSVLVVAVLWIVGGRYMNRSYKKEVLNRKKMYCYQEYWGTVNPVLFVKKKQLIDSLVEYYQGIEKGNPNPVFNFPPLSLPYDTCVYILGYEIDSSVAHVICYDDWGKQGSFVKGYVYIHTLHDSPPPKEEK
;
A
#
# COMPACT_ATOMS: atom_id res chain seq x y z
N MET A 1 44.52 38.55 0.75
CA MET A 1 43.31 38.40 -0.09
C MET A 1 43.36 37.01 -0.74
N VAL A 2 42.23 36.28 -0.79
CA VAL A 2 41.99 35.09 -1.64
C VAL A 2 42.71 33.76 -1.29
N VAL A 3 42.61 33.26 -0.04
CA VAL A 3 42.86 31.82 0.26
C VAL A 3 41.64 31.14 0.89
N ARG A 4 40.72 31.93 1.47
CA ARG A 4 39.44 31.42 2.00
C ARG A 4 38.48 30.89 0.92
N ASP A 5 38.65 31.32 -0.33
CA ASP A 5 37.70 31.01 -1.41
C ASP A 5 37.81 29.59 -1.97
N LYS A 6 39.01 29.06 -2.26
CA LYS A 6 39.11 27.78 -2.97
C LYS A 6 38.64 26.58 -2.13
N LYS A 7 38.87 26.60 -0.81
CA LYS A 7 38.42 25.53 0.10
C LYS A 7 36.91 25.57 0.29
N VAL A 8 36.34 26.76 0.46
CA VAL A 8 34.89 26.95 0.58
C VAL A 8 34.18 26.60 -0.73
N GLN A 9 34.72 27.03 -1.89
CA GLN A 9 34.20 26.66 -3.21
C GLN A 9 34.21 25.14 -3.45
N ARG A 10 35.28 24.43 -3.07
CA ARG A 10 35.34 22.97 -3.16
C ARG A 10 34.29 22.31 -2.25
N THR A 11 34.13 22.77 -1.01
CA THR A 11 33.10 22.24 -0.11
C THR A 11 31.69 22.47 -0.65
N VAL A 12 31.39 23.68 -1.14
CA VAL A 12 30.08 24.01 -1.74
C VAL A 12 29.81 23.14 -2.97
N LEU A 13 30.80 22.97 -3.84
CA LEU A 13 30.68 22.11 -5.02
C LEU A 13 30.41 20.65 -4.62
N SER A 14 31.15 20.11 -3.64
CA SER A 14 30.93 18.75 -3.14
C SER A 14 29.52 18.56 -2.57
N VAL A 15 29.02 19.52 -1.79
CA VAL A 15 27.65 19.48 -1.24
C VAL A 15 26.61 19.51 -2.36
N LEU A 16 26.80 20.36 -3.37
CA LEU A 16 25.92 20.41 -4.54
C LEU A 16 25.90 19.09 -5.31
N VAL A 17 27.07 18.49 -5.57
CA VAL A 17 27.16 17.20 -6.25
C VAL A 17 26.44 16.11 -5.46
N VAL A 18 26.65 16.05 -4.14
CA VAL A 18 25.95 15.09 -3.28
C VAL A 18 24.43 15.33 -3.30
N ALA A 19 23.97 16.59 -3.25
CA ALA A 19 22.56 16.93 -3.32
C ALA A 19 21.92 16.50 -4.66
N VAL A 20 22.59 16.77 -5.78
CA VAL A 20 22.13 16.35 -7.12
C VAL A 20 22.07 14.83 -7.22
N LEU A 21 23.10 14.12 -6.74
CA LEU A 21 23.11 12.66 -6.71
C LEU A 21 21.98 12.09 -5.85
N TRP A 22 21.68 12.70 -4.70
CA TRP A 22 20.55 12.32 -3.86
C TRP A 22 19.21 12.50 -4.56
N ILE A 23 19.00 13.63 -5.25
CA ILE A 23 17.75 13.92 -5.97
C ILE A 23 17.57 12.94 -7.14
N VAL A 24 18.61 12.73 -7.95
CA VAL A 24 18.56 11.83 -9.11
C VAL A 24 18.42 10.38 -8.65
N GLY A 25 19.20 9.96 -7.66
CA GLY A 25 19.15 8.63 -7.07
C GLY A 25 17.77 8.32 -6.48
N GLY A 26 17.21 9.25 -5.69
CA GLY A 26 15.86 9.09 -5.14
C GLY A 26 14.78 8.96 -6.21
N ARG A 27 14.86 9.76 -7.29
CA ARG A 27 13.93 9.65 -8.43
C ARG A 27 14.07 8.32 -9.17
N TYR A 28 15.29 7.86 -9.38
CA TYR A 28 15.56 6.57 -10.03
C TYR A 28 15.04 5.40 -9.20
N MET A 29 15.34 5.37 -7.90
CA MET A 29 14.87 4.34 -6.98
C MET A 29 13.34 4.30 -6.92
N ASN A 30 12.67 5.45 -6.81
CA ASN A 30 11.21 5.49 -6.79
C ASN A 30 10.59 4.96 -8.09
N ARG A 31 11.16 5.31 -9.25
CA ARG A 31 10.71 4.78 -10.55
C ARG A 31 10.94 3.28 -10.67
N SER A 32 12.10 2.79 -10.23
CA SER A 32 12.42 1.36 -10.25
C SER A 32 11.48 0.58 -9.34
N TYR A 33 11.24 1.08 -8.13
CA TYR A 33 10.33 0.47 -7.17
C TYR A 33 8.89 0.42 -7.71
N LYS A 34 8.39 1.53 -8.28
CA LYS A 34 7.08 1.55 -8.92
C LYS A 34 6.98 0.52 -10.04
N LYS A 35 7.98 0.43 -10.93
CA LYS A 35 8.00 -0.58 -12.00
C LYS A 35 7.97 -2.01 -11.46
N GLU A 36 8.76 -2.29 -10.43
CA GLU A 36 8.78 -3.61 -9.80
C GLU A 36 7.41 -3.98 -9.24
N VAL A 37 6.75 -3.05 -8.53
CA VAL A 37 5.43 -3.29 -7.95
C VAL A 37 4.36 -3.48 -9.03
N LEU A 38 4.37 -2.67 -10.09
CA LEU A 38 3.41 -2.78 -11.19
C LEU A 38 3.51 -4.12 -11.95
N ASN A 39 4.65 -4.80 -11.85
CA ASN A 39 4.86 -6.13 -12.43
C ASN A 39 4.41 -7.29 -11.50
N ARG A 40 3.91 -6.99 -10.29
CA ARG A 40 3.41 -8.01 -9.35
C ARG A 40 1.96 -8.38 -9.66
N LYS A 41 1.49 -9.47 -9.02
CA LYS A 41 0.09 -9.91 -9.15
C LYS A 41 -0.84 -8.74 -8.77
N LYS A 42 -1.73 -8.39 -9.69
CA LYS A 42 -2.75 -7.35 -9.56
C LYS A 42 -4.07 -8.00 -9.16
N MET A 43 -4.72 -7.47 -8.14
CA MET A 43 -6.00 -7.97 -7.62
C MET A 43 -6.91 -6.79 -7.21
N TYR A 44 -8.17 -7.07 -6.93
CA TYR A 44 -9.16 -6.13 -6.39
C TYR A 44 -9.48 -6.52 -4.95
N CYS A 45 -9.83 -5.53 -4.12
CA CYS A 45 -10.03 -5.72 -2.69
C CYS A 45 -11.43 -5.27 -2.29
N TYR A 46 -12.36 -6.22 -2.18
CA TYR A 46 -13.74 -5.95 -1.80
C TYR A 46 -14.35 -7.14 -1.04
N GLN A 47 -15.36 -6.87 -0.24
CA GLN A 47 -16.09 -7.90 0.51
C GLN A 47 -17.52 -8.04 -0.02
N GLU A 48 -18.03 -9.28 -0.06
CA GLU A 48 -19.38 -9.61 -0.55
C GLU A 48 -20.23 -10.40 0.47
N TYR A 49 -19.77 -10.53 1.72
CA TYR A 49 -20.38 -11.41 2.72
C TYR A 49 -21.88 -11.17 3.00
N TRP A 50 -22.41 -10.00 2.64
CA TRP A 50 -23.80 -9.61 2.87
C TRP A 50 -24.60 -9.41 1.57
N GLY A 51 -24.09 -9.90 0.43
CA GLY A 51 -24.72 -9.69 -0.89
C GLY A 51 -24.55 -8.28 -1.47
N THR A 52 -23.90 -7.37 -0.72
CA THR A 52 -23.50 -6.04 -1.18
C THR A 52 -21.98 -5.93 -1.22
N VAL A 53 -21.46 -5.37 -2.30
CA VAL A 53 -20.03 -5.04 -2.44
C VAL A 53 -19.69 -3.93 -1.44
N ASN A 54 -18.74 -4.18 -0.55
CA ASN A 54 -18.26 -3.20 0.41
C ASN A 54 -16.73 -3.02 0.34
N PRO A 55 -16.22 -1.82 0.70
CA PRO A 55 -14.79 -1.61 0.88
C PRO A 55 -14.20 -2.57 1.91
N VAL A 56 -12.97 -3.01 1.66
CA VAL A 56 -12.21 -3.84 2.61
C VAL A 56 -11.44 -2.96 3.57
N LEU A 57 -11.45 -3.36 4.83
CA LEU A 57 -10.62 -2.79 5.88
C LEU A 57 -9.24 -3.43 5.86
N PHE A 58 -8.21 -2.62 6.10
CA PHE A 58 -6.83 -3.06 6.09
C PHE A 58 -6.06 -2.46 7.27
N VAL A 59 -4.94 -3.08 7.64
CA VAL A 59 -4.05 -2.56 8.69
C VAL A 59 -2.66 -2.24 8.15
N LYS A 60 -2.07 -1.13 8.59
CA LYS A 60 -0.70 -0.75 8.18
C LYS A 60 0.39 -1.45 9.00
N LYS A 61 0.08 -1.86 10.22
CA LYS A 61 1.04 -2.38 11.19
C LYS A 61 0.87 -3.89 11.35
N LYS A 62 1.98 -4.64 11.29
CA LYS A 62 1.99 -6.10 11.46
C LYS A 62 1.35 -6.57 12.77
N GLN A 63 1.51 -5.81 13.86
CA GLN A 63 0.92 -6.10 15.18
C GLN A 63 -0.62 -6.07 15.24
N LEU A 64 -1.29 -5.59 14.18
CA LEU A 64 -2.76 -5.52 14.12
C LEU A 64 -3.35 -6.59 13.18
N ILE A 65 -2.50 -7.47 12.64
CA ILE A 65 -2.93 -8.54 11.73
C ILE A 65 -3.91 -9.48 12.42
N ASP A 66 -3.64 -9.89 13.66
CA ASP A 66 -4.50 -10.84 14.37
C ASP A 66 -5.91 -10.25 14.57
N SER A 67 -6.00 -8.98 14.98
CA SER A 67 -7.30 -8.28 15.12
C SER A 67 -8.04 -8.12 13.79
N LEU A 68 -7.32 -7.93 12.68
CA LEU A 68 -7.90 -7.91 11.34
C LEU A 68 -8.48 -9.27 10.95
N VAL A 69 -7.71 -10.33 11.22
CA VAL A 69 -8.11 -11.73 10.92
C VAL A 69 -9.32 -12.12 11.76
N GLU A 70 -9.31 -11.84 13.06
CA GLU A 70 -10.44 -12.13 13.96
C GLU A 70 -11.72 -11.44 13.50
N TYR A 71 -11.62 -10.17 13.06
CA TYR A 71 -12.74 -9.43 12.52
C TYR A 71 -13.35 -10.13 11.29
N TYR A 72 -12.54 -10.45 10.28
CA TYR A 72 -13.02 -11.08 9.06
C TYR A 72 -13.51 -12.52 9.27
N GLN A 73 -12.83 -13.30 10.11
CA GLN A 73 -13.32 -14.62 10.51
C GLN A 73 -14.66 -14.55 11.25
N GLY A 74 -14.90 -13.48 12.02
CA GLY A 74 -16.20 -13.20 12.63
C GLY A 74 -17.28 -12.97 11.58
N ILE A 75 -16.99 -12.17 10.55
CA ILE A 75 -17.90 -11.94 9.42
C ILE A 75 -18.20 -13.27 8.70
N GLU A 76 -17.18 -14.07 8.39
CA GLU A 76 -17.32 -15.36 7.71
C GLU A 76 -18.18 -16.36 8.48
N LYS A 77 -18.15 -16.28 9.81
CA LYS A 77 -19.01 -17.09 10.70
C LYS A 77 -20.44 -16.57 10.80
N GLY A 78 -20.79 -15.51 10.06
CA GLY A 78 -22.12 -14.92 10.03
C GLY A 78 -22.40 -13.91 11.14
N ASN A 79 -21.38 -13.42 11.87
CA ASN A 79 -21.57 -12.32 12.81
C ASN A 79 -21.63 -10.98 12.04
N PRO A 80 -22.76 -10.26 12.06
CA PRO A 80 -22.88 -8.95 11.38
C PRO A 80 -22.04 -7.85 12.01
N ASN A 81 -21.69 -7.98 13.30
CA ASN A 81 -20.98 -6.96 14.05
C ASN A 81 -19.81 -7.58 14.84
N PRO A 82 -18.78 -8.10 14.17
CA PRO A 82 -17.59 -8.55 14.86
C PRO A 82 -16.85 -7.38 15.51
N VAL A 83 -16.17 -7.67 16.61
CA VAL A 83 -15.47 -6.65 17.39
C VAL A 83 -14.36 -6.02 16.56
N PHE A 84 -14.33 -4.69 16.57
CA PHE A 84 -13.45 -3.89 15.75
C PHE A 84 -12.32 -3.28 16.59
N ASN A 85 -11.12 -3.89 16.56
CA ASN A 85 -9.99 -3.55 17.44
C ASN A 85 -8.76 -3.00 16.71
N PHE A 86 -8.95 -2.28 15.60
CA PHE A 86 -7.85 -1.65 14.85
C PHE A 86 -8.31 -0.34 14.23
N PRO A 87 -7.41 0.57 13.79
CA PRO A 87 -7.82 1.81 13.15
C PRO A 87 -8.57 1.54 11.83
N PRO A 88 -9.73 2.16 11.60
CA PRO A 88 -10.52 1.94 10.38
C PRO A 88 -9.85 2.63 9.20
N LEU A 89 -9.12 1.83 8.43
CA LEU A 89 -8.58 2.23 7.15
C LEU A 89 -9.22 1.34 6.09
N SER A 90 -9.77 1.95 5.04
CA SER A 90 -10.36 1.23 3.92
C SER A 90 -9.57 1.47 2.64
N LEU A 91 -9.59 0.47 1.77
CA LEU A 91 -9.16 0.61 0.39
C LEU A 91 -10.40 0.83 -0.50
N PRO A 92 -10.29 1.64 -1.57
CA PRO A 92 -11.35 1.73 -2.56
C PRO A 92 -11.58 0.36 -3.22
N TYR A 93 -12.83 -0.09 -3.30
CA TYR A 93 -13.18 -1.39 -3.87
C TYR A 93 -13.04 -1.43 -5.40
N ASP A 94 -13.09 -0.27 -6.05
CA ASP A 94 -12.98 -0.10 -7.50
C ASP A 94 -11.52 0.02 -7.98
N THR A 95 -10.57 0.08 -7.04
CA THR A 95 -9.15 0.30 -7.32
C THR A 95 -8.35 -0.96 -7.07
N CYS A 96 -7.41 -1.24 -7.97
CA CYS A 96 -6.59 -2.44 -7.87
C CYS A 96 -5.46 -2.29 -6.86
N VAL A 97 -5.13 -3.38 -6.21
CA VAL A 97 -3.96 -3.53 -5.34
C VAL A 97 -2.94 -4.48 -5.97
N TYR A 98 -1.68 -4.32 -5.59
CA TYR A 98 -0.60 -5.21 -6.00
C TYR A 98 -0.12 -6.04 -4.82
N ILE A 99 0.01 -7.35 -5.00
CA ILE A 99 0.43 -8.28 -3.95
C ILE A 99 1.95 -8.21 -3.79
N LEU A 100 2.40 -7.74 -2.62
CA LEU A 100 3.82 -7.72 -2.25
C LEU A 100 4.30 -9.09 -1.74
N GLY A 101 3.40 -9.84 -1.10
CA GLY A 101 3.66 -11.20 -0.63
C GLY A 101 2.51 -11.72 0.24
N TYR A 102 2.57 -13.01 0.53
CA TYR A 102 1.70 -13.68 1.50
C TYR A 102 2.53 -13.99 2.73
N GLU A 103 1.95 -13.82 3.92
CA GLU A 103 2.60 -14.28 5.15
C GLU A 103 2.35 -15.80 5.26
N ILE A 104 3.42 -16.56 5.51
CA ILE A 104 3.50 -18.03 5.31
C ILE A 104 2.43 -18.81 6.09
N ASP A 105 2.03 -18.28 7.25
CA ASP A 105 1.03 -18.89 8.14
C ASP A 105 -0.28 -18.10 8.21
N SER A 106 -0.40 -16.99 7.47
CA SER A 106 -1.43 -15.99 7.70
C SER A 106 -2.46 -15.98 6.59
N SER A 107 -3.73 -15.92 6.99
CA SER A 107 -4.89 -15.60 6.14
C SER A 107 -4.85 -14.16 5.59
N VAL A 108 -3.66 -13.59 5.39
CA VAL A 108 -3.43 -12.18 5.11
C VAL A 108 -2.37 -12.02 4.02
N ALA A 109 -2.64 -11.10 3.10
CA ALA A 109 -1.70 -10.66 2.09
C ALA A 109 -1.17 -9.28 2.42
N HIS A 110 0.12 -9.06 2.17
CA HIS A 110 0.71 -7.72 2.17
C HIS A 110 0.50 -7.10 0.79
N VAL A 111 -0.16 -5.97 0.76
CA VAL A 111 -0.56 -5.29 -0.47
C VAL A 111 -0.10 -3.85 -0.51
N ILE A 112 -0.03 -3.32 -1.72
CA ILE A 112 0.18 -1.91 -2.00
C ILE A 112 -0.87 -1.40 -2.98
N CYS A 113 -1.53 -0.32 -2.61
CA CYS A 113 -2.39 0.46 -3.48
C CYS A 113 -1.64 1.71 -3.92
N TYR A 114 -1.49 1.89 -5.24
CA TYR A 114 -1.09 3.18 -5.79
C TYR A 114 -2.35 3.98 -6.00
N ASP A 115 -2.60 4.91 -5.09
CA ASP A 115 -3.70 5.83 -5.26
C ASP A 115 -3.28 6.96 -6.19
N ASP A 116 -4.01 7.13 -7.28
CA ASP A 116 -3.81 8.26 -8.20
C ASP A 116 -4.75 9.42 -7.83
N TRP A 117 -4.98 9.66 -6.53
CA TRP A 117 -5.75 10.79 -5.96
C TRP A 117 -5.03 12.14 -6.14
N GLY A 118 -4.57 12.45 -7.36
CA GLY A 118 -4.01 13.75 -7.74
C GLY A 118 -2.62 14.07 -7.18
N LYS A 119 -2.04 13.21 -6.33
CA LYS A 119 -0.66 13.35 -5.82
C LYS A 119 0.23 12.27 -6.42
N GLN A 120 0.98 12.66 -7.45
CA GLN A 120 1.99 11.80 -8.06
C GLN A 120 2.89 11.16 -6.99
N GLY A 121 2.75 9.84 -6.81
CA GLY A 121 3.62 9.04 -5.96
C GLY A 121 3.13 8.75 -4.54
N SER A 122 1.86 9.05 -4.20
CA SER A 122 1.28 8.50 -2.97
C SER A 122 0.93 7.02 -3.17
N PHE A 123 1.32 6.19 -2.22
CA PHE A 123 0.90 4.80 -2.17
C PHE A 123 0.62 4.42 -0.72
N VAL A 124 -0.27 3.46 -0.55
CA VAL A 124 -0.61 2.90 0.75
C VAL A 124 -0.19 1.45 0.76
N LYS A 125 0.61 1.07 1.76
CA LYS A 125 0.97 -0.32 2.05
C LYS A 125 0.23 -0.79 3.28
N GLY A 126 -0.17 -2.04 3.28
CA GLY A 126 -0.77 -2.66 4.45
C GLY A 126 -1.22 -4.09 4.17
N TYR A 127 -1.89 -4.64 5.17
CA TYR A 127 -2.26 -6.03 5.25
C TYR A 127 -3.77 -6.16 5.10
N VAL A 128 -4.21 -7.08 4.23
CA VAL A 128 -5.61 -7.36 3.93
C VAL A 128 -5.90 -8.84 4.09
N TYR A 129 -7.14 -9.18 4.46
CA TYR A 129 -7.56 -10.57 4.59
C TYR A 129 -7.70 -11.24 3.22
N ILE A 130 -7.13 -12.44 3.03
CA ILE A 130 -6.96 -13.04 1.69
C ILE A 130 -8.27 -13.34 0.98
N HIS A 131 -9.34 -13.70 1.69
CA HIS A 131 -10.64 -14.01 1.08
C HIS A 131 -11.38 -12.77 0.58
N THR A 132 -10.83 -11.58 0.85
CA THR A 132 -11.33 -10.32 0.29
C THR A 132 -10.60 -9.88 -0.99
N LEU A 133 -9.65 -10.70 -1.46
CA LEU A 133 -8.90 -10.45 -2.68
C LEU A 133 -9.49 -11.22 -3.85
N HIS A 134 -9.78 -10.50 -4.93
CA HIS A 134 -10.43 -11.02 -6.12
C HIS A 134 -9.59 -10.74 -7.37
N ASP A 135 -9.60 -11.65 -8.34
CA ASP A 135 -8.90 -11.45 -9.61
C ASP A 135 -9.69 -10.53 -10.56
N SER A 136 -11.00 -10.40 -10.36
CA SER A 136 -11.93 -9.53 -11.11
C SER A 136 -12.32 -8.28 -10.33
N PRO A 137 -12.68 -7.17 -10.99
CA PRO A 137 -13.30 -6.03 -10.33
C PRO A 137 -14.66 -6.42 -9.72
N PRO A 138 -15.17 -5.64 -8.76
CA PRO A 138 -16.49 -5.90 -8.18
C PRO A 138 -17.56 -5.90 -9.28
N PRO A 139 -18.59 -6.77 -9.15
CA PRO A 139 -19.70 -6.79 -10.08
C PRO A 139 -20.37 -5.40 -10.11
N LYS A 140 -20.73 -4.94 -11.30
CA LYS A 140 -21.50 -3.70 -11.44
C LYS A 140 -22.89 -3.99 -10.89
N GLU A 141 -23.38 -3.13 -9.99
CA GLU A 141 -24.79 -3.17 -9.61
C GLU A 141 -25.62 -2.99 -10.89
N GLU A 142 -26.38 -4.03 -11.28
CA GLU A 142 -27.44 -3.88 -12.27
C GLU A 142 -28.48 -2.93 -11.65
N LYS A 143 -28.64 -1.76 -12.26
CA LYS A 143 -29.64 -0.77 -11.86
C LYS A 143 -31.04 -1.18 -12.25
#